data_AF-A0A7J7JZG9-F1
#
_entry.id   AF-A0A7J7JZG9-F1
#
_cell.length_a   1.000
_cell.length_b   1.000
_cell.length_c   1.000
_cell.angle_alpha   90.00
_cell.angle_beta   90.00
_cell.angle_gamma   90.00
#
_symmetry.space_group_name_H-M   'P 1'
#
loop_
_entity.id
_entity.type
_entity.pdbx_description
1 polymer ?
#
loop_
_entity_poly.entity_id
_entity_poly.type
_entity_poly.pdbx_seq_one_letter_code
_entity_poly.pdbx_strand_id
1 'polypeptide(L)' 'MLRLFAHLEEAYTTEHWLVRIYKVLKDGNVTKKSKLNKRLRKKTPSKTSRNKKGTLANQKNVVRGIKKTKSAR' A
#
# COMPACT_ATOMS: atom_id res chain seq x y z
N MET A 1 -9.50 -18.84 -5.85
CA MET A 1 -8.60 -19.16 -4.72
C MET A 1 -9.29 -18.71 -3.43
N LEU A 2 -10.13 -19.59 -2.86
CA LEU A 2 -10.89 -19.28 -1.65
C LEU A 2 -9.94 -19.37 -0.45
N ARG A 3 -9.87 -18.29 0.33
CA ARG A 3 -9.02 -18.20 1.52
C ARG A 3 -9.77 -18.88 2.67
N LEU A 4 -9.48 -20.15 2.92
CA LEU A 4 -10.14 -20.96 3.97
C LEU A 4 -9.89 -20.45 5.40
N PHE A 5 -8.86 -19.62 5.61
CA PHE A 5 -8.47 -19.10 6.93
C PHE A 5 -8.69 -17.59 7.05
N ALA A 6 -9.91 -17.11 6.80
CA ALA A 6 -10.20 -15.67 6.92
C ALA A 6 -10.29 -15.21 8.39
N HIS A 7 -10.62 -16.13 9.31
CA HIS A 7 -10.91 -15.84 10.71
C HIS A 7 -10.04 -16.65 11.69
N LEU A 8 -9.04 -17.38 11.21
CA LEU A 8 -8.19 -18.23 12.04
C LEU A 8 -6.71 -17.90 11.77
N GLU A 9 -5.94 -17.77 12.84
CA GLU A 9 -4.48 -17.68 12.80
C GLU A 9 -3.86 -18.93 13.45
N GLU A 10 -2.76 -19.43 12.90
CA GLU A 10 -2.03 -20.55 13.48
C GLU A 10 -1.26 -20.06 14.70
N ALA A 11 -1.62 -20.57 15.88
CA ALA A 11 -1.01 -20.16 17.14
C ALA A 11 0.12 -21.11 17.55
N TYR A 12 -0.05 -22.39 17.28
CA TYR A 12 0.94 -23.42 17.61
C TYR A 12 0.76 -24.68 16.74
N THR A 13 1.87 -25.29 16.37
CA THR A 13 1.92 -26.62 15.75
C THR A 13 3.00 -27.45 16.42
N THR A 14 2.70 -28.72 16.66
CA THR A 14 3.70 -29.67 17.14
C THR A 14 4.69 -30.01 16.04
N GLU A 15 5.89 -30.47 16.41
CA GLU A 15 6.98 -30.80 15.48
C GLU A 15 6.55 -31.80 14.40
N HIS A 16 5.77 -32.81 14.79
CA HIS A 16 5.25 -33.85 13.90
C HIS A 16 3.80 -33.61 13.43
N TRP A 17 3.29 -32.38 13.62
CA TRP A 17 1.98 -31.94 13.14
C TRP A 17 0.78 -32.76 13.67
N LEU A 18 0.99 -33.51 14.75
CA LEU A 18 -0.03 -34.30 15.43
C LEU A 18 -1.15 -33.42 15.98
N VAL A 19 -0.82 -32.20 16.40
CA VAL A 19 -1.77 -31.22 16.95
C VAL A 19 -1.52 -29.87 16.30
N ARG A 20 -2.60 -29.21 15.88
CA ARG A 20 -2.60 -27.84 15.35
C ARG A 20 -3.61 -27.02 16.13
N ILE A 21 -3.14 -25.94 16.75
CA ILE A 21 -3.99 -25.04 17.55
C ILE A 21 -4.16 -23.74 16.77
N TYR A 22 -5.41 -23.43 16.45
CA TYR A 22 -5.79 -22.21 15.77
C TYR A 22 -6.44 -21.24 16.76
N LYS A 23 -6.06 -19.97 16.68
CA LYS A 23 -6.71 -18.90 17.41
C LYS A 23 -7.74 -18.21 16.52
N VAL A 24 -8.92 -17.98 17.09
CA VAL A 24 -10.00 -17.25 16.41
C VAL A 24 -9.64 -15.76 16.40
N LEU A 25 -9.52 -15.21 15.20
CA LEU A 25 -9.34 -13.79 14.98
C LEU A 25 -10.67 -13.08 15.24
N LYS A 26 -10.57 -11.89 15.85
CA LYS A 26 -11.70 -10.97 15.93
C LYS A 26 -12.11 -10.54 14.52
N ASP A 27 -13.38 -10.23 14.35
CA ASP A 27 -13.89 -9.70 13.09
C ASP A 27 -13.12 -8.45 12.66
N GLY A 28 -13.05 -8.25 11.33
CA GLY A 28 -12.32 -7.12 10.77
C GLY A 28 -12.87 -5.80 11.29
N ASN A 29 -11.98 -4.90 11.71
CA ASN A 29 -12.33 -3.60 12.30
C ASN A 29 -13.15 -2.69 11.36
N VAL A 30 -13.29 -3.04 10.08
CA VAL A 30 -14.06 -2.29 9.08
C VAL A 30 -14.79 -3.27 8.16
N THR A 31 -16.09 -3.05 7.94
CA THR A 31 -16.87 -3.76 6.93
C THR A 31 -16.34 -3.42 5.53
N LYS A 32 -15.87 -4.42 4.77
CA LYS A 32 -15.50 -4.22 3.37
C LYS A 32 -16.74 -3.85 2.56
N LYS A 33 -16.87 -2.58 2.18
CA LYS A 33 -17.89 -2.15 1.21
C LYS A 33 -17.65 -2.90 -0.10
N SER A 34 -18.72 -3.43 -0.72
CA SER A 34 -18.58 -4.09 -2.02
C SER A 34 -17.95 -3.12 -3.02
N LYS A 35 -17.08 -3.63 -3.90
CA LYS A 35 -16.34 -2.78 -4.84
C LYS A 35 -17.35 -2.07 -5.74
N LEU A 36 -17.45 -0.74 -5.63
CA LEU A 36 -18.06 0.05 -6.68
C LEU A 36 -17.25 -0.18 -7.97
N ASN A 37 -17.88 -0.78 -8.98
CA ASN A 37 -17.31 -0.97 -10.32
C ASN A 37 -17.19 0.37 -11.07
N LYS A 38 -16.60 1.40 -10.45
CA LYS A 38 -16.20 2.61 -11.17
C LYS A 38 -14.90 2.30 -11.91
N ARG A 39 -14.88 2.51 -13.23
CA ARG A 39 -13.67 2.39 -14.07
C ARG A 39 -12.68 3.50 -13.70
N LEU A 40 -11.94 3.30 -12.61
CA LEU A 40 -10.86 4.19 -12.21
C LEU A 40 -9.61 3.85 -13.03
N ARG A 41 -9.04 4.85 -13.71
CA ARG A 41 -7.72 4.71 -14.35
C ARG A 41 -6.69 4.47 -13.25
N LYS A 42 -6.15 3.25 -13.19
CA LYS A 42 -5.14 2.87 -12.21
C LYS A 42 -3.82 3.57 -12.57
N LYS A 43 -3.26 4.32 -11.63
CA LYS A 43 -1.89 4.85 -11.75
C LYS A 43 -0.92 3.78 -11.27
N THR A 44 0.21 3.63 -11.96
CA THR A 44 1.29 2.74 -11.51
C THR A 44 2.02 3.37 -10.31
N PRO A 45 2.36 2.57 -9.28
CA PRO A 45 3.13 3.08 -8.15
C PRO A 45 4.57 3.37 -8.59
N SER A 46 5.05 4.59 -8.30
CA SER A 46 6.44 5.01 -8.56
C SER A 46 7.34 4.88 -7.32
N LYS A 47 6.82 4.33 -6.22
CA LYS A 47 7.52 4.26 -4.93
C LYS A 47 8.46 3.05 -4.89
N THR A 48 9.65 3.26 -4.35
CA THR A 48 10.69 2.23 -4.14
C THR A 48 11.20 2.35 -2.70
N SER A 49 11.90 1.33 -2.17
CA SER A 49 12.53 1.39 -0.83
C SER A 49 13.30 2.70 -0.58
N ARG A 50 14.06 3.17 -1.59
CA ARG A 50 14.80 4.44 -1.56
C ARG A 50 13.96 5.68 -1.84
N ASN A 51 12.87 5.58 -2.62
CA ASN A 51 12.03 6.73 -2.99
C ASN A 51 10.59 6.53 -2.49
N LYS A 52 10.27 7.14 -1.35
CA LYS A 52 8.97 7.04 -0.68
C LYS A 52 8.02 8.19 -1.06
N LYS A 53 8.41 9.09 -1.96
CA LYS A 53 7.64 10.29 -2.33
C LYS A 53 6.34 9.91 -3.05
N GLY A 54 5.23 10.55 -2.69
CA GLY A 54 3.94 10.43 -3.38
C GLY A 54 3.81 11.40 -4.54
N THR A 55 2.83 11.16 -5.41
CA THR A 55 2.43 12.09 -6.47
C THR A 55 1.09 12.74 -6.12
N LEU A 56 1.01 14.05 -6.27
CA LEU A 56 -0.23 14.81 -6.17
C LEU A 56 -0.67 15.20 -7.58
N ALA A 57 -1.95 14.98 -7.92
CA ALA A 57 -2.44 15.21 -9.29
C ALA A 57 -2.29 16.67 -9.74
N ASN A 58 -2.58 17.63 -8.84
CA ASN A 58 -2.52 19.07 -9.12
C ASN A 58 -1.34 19.72 -8.40
N GLN A 59 -0.14 19.14 -8.51
CA GLN A 59 1.06 19.74 -7.92
C GLN A 59 1.57 20.87 -8.81
N LYS A 60 1.73 22.07 -8.24
CA LYS A 60 2.39 23.19 -8.93
C LYS A 60 3.88 22.86 -9.16
N ASN A 61 4.36 23.01 -10.38
CA ASN A 61 5.78 22.88 -10.68
C ASN A 61 6.49 24.18 -10.31
N VAL A 62 7.49 24.10 -9.41
CA VAL A 62 8.29 25.26 -9.03
C VAL A 62 9.39 25.43 -10.07
N VAL A 63 9.15 26.30 -11.05
CA VAL A 63 10.17 26.71 -12.01
C VAL A 63 11.02 27.80 -11.36
N ARG A 64 12.29 27.50 -11.08
CA ARG A 64 13.25 28.52 -10.62
C ARG A 64 13.72 29.31 -11.84
N GLY A 65 13.69 30.64 -11.77
CA GLY A 65 14.19 31.50 -12.84
C GLY A 65 15.69 31.35 -13.06
N ILE A 66 16.14 31.58 -14.29
CA ILE A 66 17.56 31.63 -14.65
C ILE A 66 18.13 32.95 -14.11
N LYS A 67 19.11 32.87 -13.21
CA LYS A 67 19.86 34.06 -12.77
C LYS A 67 20.71 34.53 -13.94
N LYS A 68 20.46 35.75 -14.44
CA LYS A 68 21.40 36.41 -15.36
C LYS A 68 22.71 36.61 -14.59
N THR A 69 23.75 35.90 -14.98
CA THR A 69 25.11 36.19 -14.50
C THR A 69 25.41 37.63 -14.93
N LYS A 70 25.87 38.48 -13.99
CA LYS A 70 26.30 39.84 -14.34
C LYS A 70 27.43 39.69 -15.35
N SER A 71 27.22 40.17 -16.58
CA SER A 71 28.32 40.34 -17.53
C SER A 71 29.34 41.24 -16.84
N ALA A 72 30.55 40.71 -16.64
CA ALA A 72 31.68 41.51 -16.21
C ALA A 72 31.85 42.64 -17.25
N ARG A 73 31.84 43.88 -16.79
CA ARG A 73 32.15 45.08 -17.57
C ARG A 73 33.55 45.51 -17.20
#